data_AF-X5XK29-F1
#
_entry.id   AF-X5XK29-F1
#
_cell.length_a   1.000
_cell.length_b   1.000
_cell.length_c   1.000
_cell.angle_alpha   90.00
_cell.angle_beta   90.00
_cell.angle_gamma   90.00
#
_symmetry.space_group_name_H-M   'P 1'
#
loop_
_entity.id
_entity.type
_entity.pdbx_description
1 polymer ?
#
loop_
_entity_poly.entity_id
_entity_poly.type
_entity_poly.pdbx_seq_one_letter_code
_entity_poly.pdbx_strand_id
1 'polypeptide(L)'
;MPGNFFQFDVASVAEAISLAERFRAAGRYRYFRGQRNAKWRMQSSFARRTKKEKEEEIRKLDAFYSWVRHSPELLPYLKDDESIVATAQHHEIAATIFIDFSTEPTVAAWFATDNAIVGEYGAIFMVNPDDVSSVFKSMTESGIVMRFVQPDIANLWRLQAQHGLFLHTQTDVDGIWPFDRIVFNQTSVIPTIERRRIYPDRQSHLEQMIDQYRLLAERQENFRDLADYGVRRGAIYVRIEDPPDLTPSDLVVPKLPAVLLKTPDERWPLMDIDSAPPVLSPSELRTGGKPLREVVNMRRSSADLVTVEPDFTRHEGDSFQALLNRLWTGMRPHPYTGNQITRAVSKFACLYPAFQKFDLGKGFGLDELADSLVDDAIEIEMAIIGGGSTRAYVASGSLWQTLTEAGRDLLGFSQNPGREALMVALDPYSGGSLRLYDKRALVDLFSDQIVPWQIVVERSVAAYWPTHIATLGRP
;
A
#
# COMPACT_ATOMS: atom_id res chain seq x y z
N MET A 1 -15.70 -36.94 -19.75
CA MET A 1 -15.16 -35.58 -19.56
C MET A 1 -14.20 -35.31 -20.72
N PRO A 2 -14.24 -34.13 -21.37
CA PRO A 2 -13.27 -33.81 -22.40
C PRO A 2 -11.94 -33.48 -21.71
N GLY A 3 -10.89 -34.25 -21.98
CA GLY A 3 -9.57 -34.09 -21.38
C GLY A 3 -9.10 -35.32 -20.61
N ASN A 4 -7.99 -35.92 -21.03
CA ASN A 4 -7.27 -36.87 -20.20
C ASN A 4 -6.58 -36.06 -19.10
N PHE A 5 -6.91 -36.34 -17.83
CA PHE A 5 -6.19 -35.78 -16.69
C PHE A 5 -4.83 -36.48 -16.55
N PHE A 6 -3.76 -35.70 -16.51
CA PHE A 6 -2.40 -36.17 -16.26
C PHE A 6 -1.89 -35.70 -14.91
N GLN A 7 -1.43 -36.66 -14.11
CA GLN A 7 -0.63 -36.41 -12.92
C GLN A 7 0.79 -36.91 -13.16
N PHE A 8 1.76 -36.07 -12.84
CA PHE A 8 3.18 -36.40 -12.86
C PHE A 8 3.72 -36.37 -11.43
N ASP A 9 4.25 -37.49 -10.94
CA ASP A 9 4.88 -37.55 -9.62
C ASP A 9 6.40 -37.40 -9.78
N VAL A 10 7.00 -36.46 -9.04
CA VAL A 10 8.44 -36.19 -9.04
C VAL A 10 9.00 -36.13 -7.62
N ALA A 11 10.32 -36.28 -7.47
CA ALA A 11 10.92 -36.44 -6.14
C ALA A 11 11.02 -35.12 -5.36
N SER A 12 11.08 -33.97 -6.05
CA SER A 12 11.34 -32.67 -5.43
C SER A 12 10.69 -31.51 -6.19
N VAL A 13 10.58 -30.36 -5.53
CA VAL A 13 10.12 -29.11 -6.16
C VAL A 13 11.06 -28.66 -7.30
N ALA A 14 12.36 -28.94 -7.20
CA ALA A 14 13.33 -28.59 -8.25
C ALA A 14 13.05 -29.36 -9.56
N GLU A 15 12.73 -30.65 -9.43
CA GLU A 15 12.28 -31.47 -10.56
C GLU A 15 10.93 -30.99 -11.10
N ALA A 16 10.01 -30.59 -10.21
CA ALA A 16 8.71 -30.06 -10.60
C ALA A 16 8.84 -28.76 -11.42
N ILE A 17 9.68 -27.82 -10.99
CA ILE A 17 10.00 -26.59 -11.73
C ILE A 17 10.62 -26.95 -13.09
N SER A 18 11.62 -27.82 -13.11
CA SER A 18 12.30 -28.21 -14.35
C SER A 18 11.36 -28.87 -15.36
N LEU A 19 10.41 -29.68 -14.87
CA LEU A 19 9.39 -30.31 -15.70
C LEU A 19 8.37 -29.28 -16.22
N ALA A 20 7.88 -28.40 -15.36
CA ALA A 20 6.93 -27.35 -15.73
C ALA A 20 7.53 -26.37 -16.75
N GLU A 21 8.80 -25.98 -16.61
CA GLU A 21 9.51 -25.14 -17.58
C GLU A 21 9.66 -25.83 -18.93
N ARG A 22 9.95 -27.14 -18.97
CA ARG A 22 9.96 -27.89 -20.23
C ARG A 22 8.59 -27.91 -20.90
N PHE A 23 7.51 -28.09 -20.13
CA PHE A 23 6.16 -28.04 -20.70
C PHE A 23 5.80 -26.64 -21.20
N ARG A 24 6.20 -25.59 -20.48
CA ARG A 24 6.04 -24.20 -20.92
C ARG A 24 6.78 -23.92 -22.22
N ALA A 25 8.06 -24.30 -22.28
CA ALA A 25 8.91 -24.11 -23.46
C ALA A 25 8.40 -24.88 -24.68
N ALA A 26 7.80 -26.05 -24.46
CA ALA A 26 7.13 -26.83 -25.51
C ALA A 26 5.75 -26.28 -25.91
N GLY A 27 5.26 -25.21 -25.27
CA GLY A 27 3.94 -24.63 -25.51
C GLY A 27 2.77 -25.49 -25.02
N ARG A 28 3.02 -26.51 -24.18
CA ARG A 28 1.99 -27.43 -23.69
C ARG A 28 1.11 -26.81 -22.61
N TYR A 29 1.69 -26.00 -21.72
CA TYR A 29 0.95 -25.28 -20.68
C TYR A 29 1.41 -23.83 -20.63
N ARG A 30 0.49 -22.92 -20.32
CA ARG A 30 0.77 -21.46 -20.26
C ARG A 30 0.58 -20.91 -18.85
N TYR A 31 -0.38 -21.43 -18.10
CA TYR A 31 -0.72 -20.94 -16.76
C TYR A 31 -0.45 -22.00 -15.70
N PHE A 32 0.07 -21.55 -14.58
CA PHE A 32 0.55 -22.37 -13.47
C PHE A 32 -0.03 -21.89 -12.15
N ARG A 33 -0.35 -22.81 -11.25
CA ARG A 33 -0.77 -22.48 -9.88
C ARG A 33 -0.13 -23.43 -8.87
N GLY A 34 0.45 -22.85 -7.83
CA GLY A 34 0.98 -23.61 -6.70
C GLY A 34 -0.09 -23.91 -5.65
N GLN A 35 -0.06 -25.11 -5.09
CA GLN A 35 -0.74 -25.41 -3.84
C GLN A 35 0.15 -26.21 -2.91
N ARG A 36 0.13 -25.84 -1.63
CA ARG A 36 0.93 -26.49 -0.57
C ARG A 36 0.54 -27.94 -0.34
N ASN A 37 -0.73 -28.26 -0.59
CA ASN A 37 -1.26 -29.60 -0.45
C ASN A 37 -1.97 -30.04 -1.73
N ALA A 38 -1.47 -31.10 -2.37
CA ALA A 38 -1.97 -31.63 -3.63
C ALA A 38 -3.42 -32.15 -3.57
N LYS A 39 -3.98 -32.34 -2.36
CA LYS A 39 -5.36 -32.82 -2.14
C LYS A 39 -6.37 -31.68 -2.03
N TRP A 40 -5.93 -30.43 -1.92
CA TRP A 40 -6.86 -29.30 -1.85
C TRP A 40 -7.59 -29.11 -3.17
N ARG A 41 -8.89 -28.77 -3.06
CA ARG A 41 -9.73 -28.51 -4.23
C ARG A 41 -9.43 -27.13 -4.82
N MET A 42 -9.56 -27.02 -6.14
CA MET A 42 -9.44 -25.77 -6.89
C MET A 42 -10.72 -24.93 -6.79
N GLN A 43 -10.80 -24.16 -5.71
CA GLN A 43 -11.92 -23.26 -5.44
C GLN A 43 -11.42 -21.90 -4.95
N SER A 44 -12.18 -20.84 -5.24
CA SER A 44 -11.87 -19.48 -4.83
C SER A 44 -11.97 -19.31 -3.31
N SER A 45 -11.30 -18.29 -2.77
CA SER A 45 -11.35 -18.00 -1.34
C SER A 45 -12.78 -17.69 -0.89
N PHE A 46 -13.57 -17.01 -1.72
CA PHE A 46 -14.98 -16.72 -1.46
C PHE A 46 -15.86 -17.97 -1.47
N ALA A 47 -15.64 -18.92 -2.39
CA ALA A 47 -16.43 -20.15 -2.47
C ALA A 47 -16.37 -20.98 -1.17
N ARG A 48 -15.23 -20.95 -0.48
CA ARG A 48 -14.98 -21.65 0.79
C ARG A 48 -15.73 -21.10 1.99
N ARG A 49 -16.24 -19.88 1.90
CA ARG A 49 -16.89 -19.18 3.02
C ARG A 49 -18.31 -19.68 3.28
N THR A 50 -18.71 -19.66 4.55
CA THR A 50 -20.11 -19.83 4.95
C THR A 50 -20.97 -18.68 4.44
N LYS A 51 -22.31 -18.83 4.46
CA LYS A 51 -23.22 -17.77 4.00
C LYS A 51 -23.00 -16.43 4.73
N LYS A 52 -22.87 -16.47 6.06
CA LYS A 52 -22.63 -15.27 6.88
C LYS A 52 -21.29 -14.61 6.56
N GLU A 53 -20.23 -15.41 6.39
CA GLU A 53 -18.93 -14.88 5.98
C GLU A 53 -19.01 -14.26 4.58
N LYS A 54 -19.70 -14.89 3.62
CA LYS A 54 -19.88 -14.31 2.27
C LYS A 54 -20.52 -12.92 2.30
N GLU A 55 -21.53 -12.71 3.14
CA GLU A 55 -22.16 -11.40 3.33
C GLU A 55 -21.20 -10.36 3.93
N GLU A 56 -20.25 -10.77 4.78
CA GLU A 56 -19.20 -9.90 5.29
C GLU A 56 -18.17 -9.57 4.21
N GLU A 57 -17.70 -10.56 3.45
CA GLU A 57 -16.72 -10.36 2.37
C GLU A 57 -17.30 -9.46 1.26
N ILE A 58 -18.59 -9.56 0.95
CA ILE A 58 -19.29 -8.64 0.04
C ILE A 58 -19.25 -7.22 0.59
N ARG A 59 -19.57 -7.02 1.89
CA ARG A 59 -19.53 -5.68 2.50
C ARG A 59 -18.12 -5.06 2.49
N LYS A 60 -17.09 -5.86 2.75
CA LYS A 60 -15.69 -5.42 2.65
C LYS A 60 -15.33 -5.00 1.24
N LEU A 61 -15.73 -5.80 0.25
CA LEU A 61 -15.49 -5.50 -1.16
C LEU A 61 -16.26 -4.23 -1.59
N ASP A 62 -17.53 -4.07 -1.22
CA ASP A 62 -18.33 -2.88 -1.51
C ASP A 62 -17.73 -1.60 -0.89
N ALA A 63 -17.25 -1.69 0.36
CA ALA A 63 -16.56 -0.59 1.02
C ALA A 63 -15.27 -0.21 0.27
N PHE A 64 -14.50 -1.20 -0.18
CA PHE A 64 -13.30 -0.97 -0.98
C PHE A 64 -13.64 -0.35 -2.34
N TYR A 65 -14.68 -0.84 -3.03
CA TYR A 65 -15.20 -0.25 -4.25
C TYR A 65 -15.55 1.22 -4.05
N SER A 66 -16.32 1.53 -3.01
CA SER A 66 -16.70 2.89 -2.68
C SER A 66 -15.46 3.76 -2.46
N TRP A 67 -14.49 3.30 -1.68
CA TRP A 67 -13.24 4.04 -1.45
C TRP A 67 -12.47 4.30 -2.75
N VAL A 68 -12.30 3.29 -3.61
CA VAL A 68 -11.64 3.46 -4.91
C VAL A 68 -12.36 4.49 -5.78
N ARG A 69 -13.69 4.43 -5.86
CA ARG A 69 -14.48 5.34 -6.70
C ARG A 69 -14.51 6.78 -6.16
N HIS A 70 -14.32 6.98 -4.86
CA HIS A 70 -14.24 8.30 -4.22
C HIS A 70 -12.81 8.83 -4.06
N SER A 71 -11.79 8.10 -4.53
CA SER A 71 -10.38 8.51 -4.48
C SER A 71 -9.87 8.76 -5.91
N PRO A 72 -9.97 9.99 -6.45
CA PRO A 72 -9.66 10.29 -7.86
C PRO A 72 -8.28 9.84 -8.33
N GLU A 73 -7.30 9.81 -7.42
CA GLU A 73 -5.92 9.38 -7.64
C GLU A 73 -5.77 7.87 -7.88
N LEU A 74 -6.76 7.04 -7.51
CA LEU A 74 -6.75 5.59 -7.74
C LEU A 74 -7.38 5.19 -9.07
N LEU A 75 -8.29 6.01 -9.58
CA LEU A 75 -9.01 5.76 -10.84
C LEU A 75 -8.08 5.46 -12.02
N PRO A 76 -6.89 6.08 -12.16
CA PRO A 76 -5.97 5.74 -13.23
C PRO A 76 -5.33 4.34 -13.11
N TYR A 77 -5.34 3.71 -11.93
CA TYR A 77 -4.82 2.36 -11.71
C TYR A 77 -5.94 1.31 -11.71
N LEU A 78 -7.06 1.63 -11.06
CA LEU A 78 -8.17 0.71 -10.79
C LEU A 78 -9.41 1.11 -11.61
N LYS A 79 -9.28 1.01 -12.94
CA LYS A 79 -10.26 1.54 -13.89
C LYS A 79 -11.53 0.70 -13.95
N ASP A 80 -11.35 -0.62 -13.93
CA ASP A 80 -12.39 -1.62 -14.11
C ASP A 80 -12.55 -2.52 -12.88
N ASP A 81 -13.65 -3.25 -12.85
CA ASP A 81 -14.05 -4.10 -11.74
C ASP A 81 -13.10 -5.28 -11.52
N GLU A 82 -12.46 -5.80 -12.58
CA GLU A 82 -11.49 -6.90 -12.46
C GLU A 82 -10.23 -6.43 -11.77
N SER A 83 -9.76 -5.22 -12.13
CA SER A 83 -8.62 -4.57 -11.48
C SER A 83 -8.89 -4.33 -9.99
N ILE A 84 -10.10 -3.88 -9.62
CA ILE A 84 -10.49 -3.67 -8.22
C ILE A 84 -10.53 -4.99 -7.45
N VAL A 85 -11.18 -6.03 -8.00
CA VAL A 85 -11.31 -7.34 -7.35
C VAL A 85 -9.96 -8.04 -7.23
N ALA A 86 -9.11 -7.99 -8.26
CA ALA A 86 -7.76 -8.51 -8.22
C ALA A 86 -6.93 -7.84 -7.12
N THR A 87 -7.02 -6.52 -7.03
CA THR A 87 -6.34 -5.73 -5.98
C THR A 87 -6.84 -6.13 -4.59
N ALA A 88 -8.16 -6.26 -4.41
CA ALA A 88 -8.76 -6.63 -3.14
C ALA A 88 -8.33 -8.04 -2.68
N GLN A 89 -8.29 -9.02 -3.58
CA GLN A 89 -7.77 -10.35 -3.28
C GLN A 89 -6.31 -10.31 -2.88
N HIS A 90 -5.49 -9.63 -3.69
CA HIS A 90 -4.06 -9.66 -3.56
C HIS A 90 -3.58 -9.03 -2.26
N HIS A 91 -4.29 -8.01 -1.77
CA HIS A 91 -4.01 -7.33 -0.50
C HIS A 91 -4.86 -7.82 0.67
N GLU A 92 -5.53 -8.98 0.52
CA GLU A 92 -6.31 -9.62 1.59
C GLU A 92 -7.40 -8.70 2.18
N ILE A 93 -7.96 -7.82 1.35
CA ILE A 93 -9.05 -6.92 1.74
C ILE A 93 -10.35 -7.70 1.89
N ALA A 94 -10.61 -8.58 0.93
CA ALA A 94 -11.77 -9.46 0.94
C ALA A 94 -11.42 -10.79 0.26
N ALA A 95 -12.10 -11.86 0.66
CA ALA A 95 -12.13 -13.09 -0.10
C ALA A 95 -12.94 -12.88 -1.39
N THR A 96 -12.42 -13.32 -2.52
CA THR A 96 -12.99 -13.05 -3.84
C THR A 96 -13.29 -14.34 -4.61
N ILE A 97 -13.97 -14.17 -5.74
CA ILE A 97 -14.31 -15.23 -6.71
C ILE A 97 -13.18 -15.53 -7.70
N PHE A 98 -11.97 -15.07 -7.42
CA PHE A 98 -10.81 -15.26 -8.27
C PHE A 98 -9.90 -16.35 -7.66
N ILE A 99 -9.27 -17.13 -8.54
CA ILE A 99 -8.27 -18.14 -8.19
C ILE A 99 -6.95 -17.72 -8.82
N ASP A 100 -5.91 -17.53 -8.01
CA ASP A 100 -4.60 -17.04 -8.48
C ASP A 100 -3.89 -18.06 -9.38
N PHE A 101 -3.36 -17.58 -10.50
CA PHE A 101 -2.46 -18.26 -11.41
C PHE A 101 -1.26 -17.36 -11.71
N SER A 102 -0.23 -17.93 -12.30
CA SER A 102 0.95 -17.23 -12.79
C SER A 102 1.34 -17.77 -14.17
N THR A 103 2.00 -16.96 -14.98
CA THR A 103 2.67 -17.44 -16.21
C THR A 103 4.04 -18.06 -15.94
N GLU A 104 4.56 -17.94 -14.71
CA GLU A 104 5.88 -18.42 -14.31
C GLU A 104 5.79 -19.68 -13.44
N PRO A 105 6.33 -20.83 -13.89
CA PRO A 105 6.40 -22.05 -13.10
C PRO A 105 7.09 -21.89 -11.75
N THR A 106 8.11 -21.05 -11.69
CA THR A 106 8.88 -20.74 -10.48
C THR A 106 8.03 -20.03 -9.43
N VAL A 107 7.19 -19.07 -9.82
CA VAL A 107 6.24 -18.40 -8.91
C VAL A 107 5.22 -19.40 -8.38
N ALA A 108 4.66 -20.25 -9.25
CA ALA A 108 3.74 -21.31 -8.82
C ALA A 108 4.42 -22.27 -7.83
N ALA A 109 5.65 -22.69 -8.10
CA ALA A 109 6.42 -23.53 -7.18
C ALA A 109 6.63 -22.85 -5.81
N TRP A 110 6.98 -21.56 -5.80
CA TRP A 110 7.12 -20.79 -4.56
C TRP A 110 5.85 -20.87 -3.71
N PHE A 111 4.67 -20.63 -4.29
CA PHE A 111 3.39 -20.74 -3.57
C PHE A 111 3.05 -22.16 -3.12
N ALA A 112 3.52 -23.17 -3.86
CA ALA A 112 3.39 -24.56 -3.46
C ALA A 112 4.33 -24.94 -2.30
N THR A 113 5.38 -24.18 -2.03
CA THR A 113 6.37 -24.48 -0.97
C THR A 113 6.36 -23.52 0.21
N ASP A 114 5.88 -22.29 0.03
CA ASP A 114 5.85 -21.26 1.07
C ASP A 114 5.09 -21.78 2.29
N ASN A 115 5.71 -21.78 3.47
CA ASN A 115 5.14 -22.34 4.70
C ASN A 115 4.62 -23.80 4.57
N ALA A 116 5.20 -24.61 3.68
CA ALA A 116 4.82 -26.01 3.54
C ALA A 116 5.33 -26.88 4.71
N ILE A 117 4.58 -27.95 5.00
CA ILE A 117 4.93 -28.91 6.05
C ILE A 117 5.77 -30.03 5.43
N VAL A 118 6.93 -30.30 6.01
CA VAL A 118 7.82 -31.37 5.55
C VAL A 118 7.11 -32.73 5.63
N GLY A 119 7.18 -33.50 4.56
CA GLY A 119 6.53 -34.80 4.42
C GLY A 119 5.09 -34.75 3.87
N GLU A 120 4.52 -33.56 3.67
CA GLU A 120 3.32 -33.41 2.84
C GLU A 120 3.67 -33.39 1.34
N TYR A 121 2.64 -33.40 0.49
CA TYR A 121 2.79 -33.32 -0.96
C TYR A 121 2.26 -31.99 -1.47
N GLY A 122 3.12 -31.21 -2.13
CA GLY A 122 2.73 -30.01 -2.88
C GLY A 122 2.34 -30.35 -4.31
N ALA A 123 1.70 -29.39 -4.99
CA ALA A 123 1.38 -29.51 -6.42
C ALA A 123 1.57 -28.20 -7.18
N ILE A 124 2.04 -28.32 -8.43
CA ILE A 124 1.93 -27.29 -9.46
C ILE A 124 0.84 -27.74 -10.43
N PHE A 125 -0.27 -27.03 -10.46
CA PHE A 125 -1.35 -27.20 -11.43
C PHE A 125 -1.01 -26.44 -12.70
N MET A 126 -1.38 -27.01 -13.85
CA MET A 126 -0.99 -26.53 -15.16
C MET A 126 -2.18 -26.54 -16.11
N VAL A 127 -2.29 -25.51 -16.94
CA VAL A 127 -3.33 -25.44 -17.97
C VAL A 127 -2.85 -24.64 -19.17
N ASN A 128 -3.28 -25.08 -20.34
CA ASN A 128 -3.30 -24.24 -21.51
C ASN A 128 -4.70 -23.62 -21.64
N PRO A 129 -4.86 -22.28 -21.56
CA PRO A 129 -6.17 -21.64 -21.68
C PRO A 129 -6.91 -21.99 -22.96
N ASP A 130 -6.18 -22.30 -24.03
CA ASP A 130 -6.75 -22.65 -25.33
C ASP A 130 -7.54 -23.97 -25.24
N ASP A 131 -7.07 -24.94 -24.44
CA ASP A 131 -7.70 -26.26 -24.25
C ASP A 131 -9.03 -26.17 -23.48
N VAL A 132 -9.16 -25.23 -22.54
CA VAL A 132 -10.35 -25.07 -21.70
C VAL A 132 -11.35 -24.05 -22.23
N SER A 133 -10.95 -23.26 -23.23
CA SER A 133 -11.71 -22.11 -23.74
C SER A 133 -13.15 -22.45 -24.13
N SER A 134 -13.35 -23.57 -24.85
CA SER A 134 -14.67 -24.02 -25.30
C SER A 134 -15.58 -24.44 -24.15
N VAL A 135 -15.04 -25.18 -23.18
CA VAL A 135 -15.77 -25.63 -21.99
C VAL A 135 -16.16 -24.43 -21.13
N PHE A 136 -15.21 -23.54 -20.85
CA PHE A 136 -15.44 -22.35 -20.02
C PHE A 136 -16.47 -21.40 -20.66
N LYS A 137 -16.43 -21.25 -21.98
CA LYS A 137 -17.45 -20.50 -22.73
C LYS A 137 -18.84 -21.13 -22.56
N SER A 138 -18.98 -22.44 -22.74
CA SER A 138 -20.26 -23.15 -22.58
C SER A 138 -20.81 -23.06 -21.15
N MET A 139 -19.94 -23.13 -20.13
CA MET A 139 -20.32 -22.92 -18.74
C MET A 139 -20.80 -21.49 -18.49
N THR A 140 -20.12 -20.51 -19.07
CA THR A 140 -20.50 -19.09 -18.97
C THR A 140 -21.84 -18.82 -19.63
N GLU A 141 -22.11 -19.41 -20.80
CA GLU A 141 -23.42 -19.36 -21.48
C GLU A 141 -24.54 -20.01 -20.66
N SER A 142 -24.18 -20.96 -19.80
CA SER A 142 -25.10 -21.63 -18.86
C SER A 142 -25.25 -20.86 -17.53
N GLY A 143 -24.65 -19.67 -17.41
CA GLY A 143 -24.75 -18.80 -16.23
C GLY A 143 -23.64 -19.00 -15.18
N ILE A 144 -22.68 -19.89 -15.42
CA ILE A 144 -21.53 -20.11 -14.52
C ILE A 144 -20.31 -19.40 -15.12
N VAL A 145 -19.99 -18.21 -14.61
CA VAL A 145 -18.84 -17.44 -15.09
C VAL A 145 -17.55 -18.23 -14.88
N MET A 146 -16.84 -18.50 -15.98
CA MET A 146 -15.52 -19.12 -15.99
C MET A 146 -14.66 -18.50 -17.08
N ARG A 147 -13.60 -17.78 -16.70
CA ARG A 147 -12.63 -17.22 -17.64
C ARG A 147 -11.34 -16.83 -16.96
N PHE A 148 -10.25 -16.89 -17.70
CA PHE A 148 -9.00 -16.28 -17.26
C PHE A 148 -9.05 -14.76 -17.43
N VAL A 149 -8.47 -14.07 -16.46
CA VAL A 149 -8.41 -12.63 -16.36
C VAL A 149 -6.98 -12.24 -16.01
N GLN A 150 -6.38 -11.35 -16.78
CA GLN A 150 -5.03 -10.85 -16.55
C GLN A 150 -5.08 -9.32 -16.49
N PRO A 151 -5.42 -8.76 -15.32
CA PRO A 151 -5.58 -7.32 -15.21
C PRO A 151 -4.20 -6.65 -15.29
N ASP A 152 -4.08 -5.64 -16.15
CA ASP A 152 -2.87 -4.82 -16.32
C ASP A 152 -2.93 -3.64 -15.35
N ILE A 153 -2.61 -3.90 -14.08
CA ILE A 153 -2.67 -2.90 -13.01
C ILE A 153 -1.30 -2.28 -12.83
N ALA A 154 -1.12 -1.06 -13.34
CA ALA A 154 0.10 -0.28 -13.13
C ALA A 154 0.32 -0.04 -11.62
N ASN A 155 1.57 -0.04 -11.19
CA ASN A 155 1.94 0.08 -9.78
C ASN A 155 1.35 -1.00 -8.85
N LEU A 156 0.85 -2.14 -9.31
CA LEU A 156 0.59 -3.27 -8.40
C LEU A 156 1.78 -4.22 -8.42
N TRP A 157 2.90 -3.77 -7.84
CA TRP A 157 4.20 -4.43 -8.00
C TRP A 157 4.22 -5.87 -7.54
N ARG A 158 3.55 -6.19 -6.43
CA ARG A 158 3.44 -7.56 -5.96
C ARG A 158 2.69 -8.46 -6.97
N LEU A 159 1.65 -7.96 -7.63
CA LEU A 159 0.94 -8.71 -8.68
C LEU A 159 1.81 -8.90 -9.92
N GLN A 160 2.52 -7.84 -10.33
CA GLN A 160 3.43 -7.85 -11.47
C GLN A 160 4.61 -8.81 -11.26
N ALA A 161 5.24 -8.78 -10.09
CA ALA A 161 6.35 -9.66 -9.71
C ALA A 161 5.94 -11.14 -9.70
N GLN A 162 4.68 -11.42 -9.38
CA GLN A 162 4.12 -12.77 -9.41
C GLN A 162 3.68 -13.20 -10.81
N HIS A 163 3.77 -12.32 -11.82
CA HIS A 163 3.17 -12.54 -13.14
C HIS A 163 1.71 -12.99 -13.01
N GLY A 164 1.00 -12.36 -12.09
CA GLY A 164 -0.29 -12.82 -11.62
C GLY A 164 -1.39 -12.69 -12.66
N LEU A 165 -2.20 -13.72 -12.76
CA LEU A 165 -3.48 -13.73 -13.47
C LEU A 165 -4.47 -14.54 -12.64
N PHE A 166 -5.74 -14.51 -13.01
CA PHE A 166 -6.82 -15.10 -12.21
C PHE A 166 -7.73 -15.94 -13.07
N LEU A 167 -8.24 -17.03 -12.49
CA LEU A 167 -9.44 -17.68 -12.99
C LEU A 167 -10.65 -17.12 -12.22
N HIS A 168 -11.50 -16.39 -12.92
CA HIS A 168 -12.76 -15.88 -12.38
C HIS A 168 -13.78 -17.01 -12.38
N THR A 169 -14.21 -17.44 -11.19
CA THR A 169 -15.25 -18.46 -11.03
C THR A 169 -15.97 -18.41 -9.68
N GLN A 170 -17.27 -18.70 -9.70
CA GLN A 170 -18.11 -18.76 -8.50
C GLN A 170 -18.28 -20.18 -7.95
N THR A 171 -17.68 -21.17 -8.61
CA THR A 171 -17.87 -22.59 -8.30
C THR A 171 -16.55 -23.32 -8.16
N ASP A 172 -16.63 -24.61 -7.81
CA ASP A 172 -15.50 -25.51 -7.78
C ASP A 172 -15.12 -25.96 -9.20
N VAL A 173 -13.86 -25.71 -9.58
CA VAL A 173 -13.39 -25.95 -10.95
C VAL A 173 -13.03 -27.40 -11.17
N ASP A 174 -12.57 -28.14 -10.14
CA ASP A 174 -12.15 -29.53 -10.29
C ASP A 174 -13.31 -30.43 -10.71
N GLY A 175 -14.54 -30.08 -10.32
CA GLY A 175 -15.76 -30.79 -10.74
C GLY A 175 -16.14 -30.57 -12.22
N ILE A 176 -15.54 -29.58 -12.88
CA ILE A 176 -15.83 -29.18 -14.27
C ILE A 176 -14.66 -29.56 -15.18
N TRP A 177 -13.45 -29.21 -14.75
CA TRP A 177 -12.20 -29.44 -15.48
C TRP A 177 -11.08 -29.88 -14.52
N PRO A 178 -10.65 -31.15 -14.56
CA PRO A 178 -9.53 -31.60 -13.74
C PRO A 178 -8.22 -31.09 -14.35
N PHE A 179 -7.60 -30.10 -13.72
CA PHE A 179 -6.32 -29.54 -14.17
C PHE A 179 -5.19 -30.56 -14.07
N ASP A 180 -4.35 -30.65 -15.10
CA ASP A 180 -3.11 -31.42 -15.04
C ASP A 180 -2.21 -30.90 -13.92
N ARG A 181 -1.44 -31.79 -13.28
CA ARG A 181 -0.60 -31.40 -12.15
C ARG A 181 0.69 -32.18 -12.03
N ILE A 182 1.70 -31.51 -11.48
CA ILE A 182 2.94 -32.12 -11.01
C ILE A 182 2.88 -32.18 -9.49
N VAL A 183 2.97 -33.37 -8.91
CA VAL A 183 2.95 -33.62 -7.47
C VAL A 183 4.37 -33.95 -7.01
N PHE A 184 4.77 -33.36 -5.90
CA PHE A 184 6.11 -33.54 -5.34
C PHE A 184 6.08 -33.58 -3.81
N ASN A 185 7.06 -34.27 -3.23
CA ASN A 185 7.21 -34.32 -1.78
C ASN A 185 7.85 -33.01 -1.26
N GLN A 186 7.31 -32.48 -0.17
CA GLN A 186 7.87 -31.35 0.57
C GLN A 186 9.10 -31.82 1.34
N THR A 187 10.22 -31.89 0.64
CA THR A 187 11.54 -32.14 1.20
C THR A 187 12.17 -30.78 1.51
N SER A 188 12.75 -30.60 2.69
CA SER A 188 13.14 -29.31 3.30
C SER A 188 14.11 -28.40 2.52
N VAL A 189 14.43 -28.72 1.25
CA VAL A 189 15.33 -27.96 0.38
C VAL A 189 14.49 -27.24 -0.68
N ILE A 190 14.17 -25.97 -0.42
CA ILE A 190 13.49 -25.08 -1.36
C ILE A 190 14.57 -24.47 -2.28
N PRO A 191 14.51 -24.65 -3.60
CA PRO A 191 15.29 -23.85 -4.54
C PRO A 191 14.97 -22.38 -4.30
N THR A 192 16.02 -21.63 -4.01
CA THR A 192 16.09 -20.31 -3.38
C THR A 192 15.43 -19.19 -4.20
N ILE A 193 14.12 -19.25 -4.43
CA ILE A 193 13.38 -18.07 -4.89
C ILE A 193 13.29 -17.14 -3.68
N GLU A 194 14.14 -16.12 -3.69
CA GLU A 194 14.15 -15.11 -2.65
C GLU A 194 12.75 -14.49 -2.51
N ARG A 195 12.24 -14.41 -1.28
CA ARG A 195 10.91 -13.87 -0.99
C ARG A 195 10.72 -12.49 -1.64
N ARG A 196 11.75 -11.64 -1.68
CA ARG A 196 11.73 -10.31 -2.29
C ARG A 196 11.39 -10.29 -3.79
N ARG A 197 11.56 -11.40 -4.50
CA ARG A 197 11.16 -11.54 -5.91
C ARG A 197 9.65 -11.80 -6.08
N ILE A 198 8.98 -12.26 -5.03
CA ILE A 198 7.54 -12.57 -5.01
C ILE A 198 6.75 -11.53 -4.21
N TYR A 199 7.38 -11.00 -3.16
CA TYR A 199 6.90 -9.95 -2.26
C TYR A 199 7.99 -8.88 -2.23
N PRO A 200 7.98 -7.92 -3.15
CA PRO A 200 8.94 -6.83 -3.14
C PRO A 200 9.01 -6.19 -1.74
N ASP A 201 10.23 -5.97 -1.24
CA ASP A 201 10.44 -5.37 0.09
C ASP A 201 9.94 -3.91 0.15
N ARG A 202 9.63 -3.34 -1.02
CA ARG A 202 9.17 -1.98 -1.21
C ARG A 202 7.78 -2.03 -1.82
N GLN A 203 6.97 -1.08 -1.39
CA GLN A 203 5.61 -0.92 -1.90
C GLN A 203 5.61 0.10 -3.02
N SER A 204 4.72 -0.05 -3.98
CA SER A 204 4.41 1.02 -4.91
C SER A 204 3.58 2.11 -4.21
N HIS A 205 3.33 3.21 -4.92
CA HIS A 205 2.36 4.22 -4.46
C HIS A 205 0.95 3.62 -4.25
N LEU A 206 0.47 2.83 -5.21
CA LEU A 206 -0.85 2.19 -5.14
C LEU A 206 -0.93 1.24 -3.93
N GLU A 207 0.11 0.45 -3.69
CA GLU A 207 0.16 -0.50 -2.57
C GLU A 207 0.19 0.22 -1.23
N GLN A 208 0.87 1.37 -1.11
CA GLN A 208 0.82 2.20 0.08
C GLN A 208 -0.57 2.77 0.34
N MET A 209 -1.27 3.23 -0.70
CA MET A 209 -2.64 3.72 -0.57
C MET A 209 -3.59 2.60 -0.13
N ILE A 210 -3.42 1.39 -0.67
CA ILE A 210 -4.20 0.21 -0.27
C ILE A 210 -3.92 -0.16 1.19
N ASP A 211 -2.65 -0.14 1.62
CA ASP A 211 -2.31 -0.42 3.01
C ASP A 211 -2.85 0.65 3.96
N GLN A 212 -2.83 1.92 3.55
CA GLN A 212 -3.50 2.98 4.29
C GLN A 212 -4.99 2.72 4.43
N TYR A 213 -5.68 2.30 3.35
CA TYR A 213 -7.08 1.88 3.43
C TYR A 213 -7.29 0.74 4.43
N ARG A 214 -6.45 -0.30 4.38
CA ARG A 214 -6.55 -1.46 5.30
C ARG A 214 -6.43 -1.02 6.76
N LEU A 215 -5.45 -0.17 7.07
CA LEU A 215 -5.25 0.36 8.42
C LEU A 215 -6.45 1.19 8.89
N LEU A 216 -7.06 1.99 8.01
CA LEU A 216 -8.25 2.76 8.34
C LEU A 216 -9.47 1.87 8.55
N ALA A 217 -9.66 0.84 7.72
CA ALA A 217 -10.73 -0.13 7.85
C ALA A 217 -10.62 -0.92 9.17
N GLU A 218 -9.41 -1.39 9.51
CA GLU A 218 -9.13 -2.09 10.77
C GLU A 218 -9.39 -1.19 11.99
N ARG A 219 -8.96 0.08 11.94
CA ARG A 219 -9.26 1.05 13.01
C ARG A 219 -10.76 1.28 13.17
N GLN A 220 -11.50 1.36 12.06
CA GLN A 220 -12.94 1.55 12.10
C GLN A 220 -13.64 0.32 12.71
N GLU A 221 -13.19 -0.89 12.39
CA GLU A 221 -13.69 -2.13 12.99
C GLU A 221 -13.39 -2.18 14.49
N ASN A 222 -12.14 -1.94 14.89
CA ASN A 222 -11.73 -1.89 16.29
C ASN A 222 -12.51 -0.83 17.09
N PHE A 223 -12.79 0.33 16.48
CA PHE A 223 -13.59 1.36 17.11
C PHE A 223 -15.06 0.93 17.28
N ARG A 224 -15.65 0.27 16.27
CA ARG A 224 -17.01 -0.28 16.38
C ARG A 224 -17.09 -1.33 17.48
N ASP A 225 -16.11 -2.22 17.59
CA ASP A 225 -16.04 -3.23 18.64
C ASP A 225 -15.94 -2.60 20.03
N LEU A 226 -15.13 -1.55 20.17
CA LEU A 226 -15.02 -0.77 21.42
C LEU A 226 -16.34 -0.05 21.75
N ALA A 227 -16.98 0.55 20.74
CA ALA A 227 -18.27 1.22 20.88
C ALA A 227 -19.34 0.23 21.35
N ASP A 228 -19.47 -0.91 20.67
CA ASP A 228 -20.40 -1.99 21.03
C ASP A 228 -20.13 -2.53 22.44
N TYR A 229 -18.85 -2.72 22.79
CA TYR A 229 -18.45 -3.13 24.13
C TYR A 229 -18.89 -2.11 25.19
N GLY A 230 -18.66 -0.82 24.94
CA GLY A 230 -19.08 0.25 25.84
C GLY A 230 -20.60 0.35 25.96
N VAL A 231 -21.34 0.24 24.85
CA VAL A 231 -22.82 0.23 24.85
C VAL A 231 -23.34 -0.92 25.72
N ARG A 232 -22.77 -2.13 25.58
CA ARG A 232 -23.13 -3.29 26.42
C ARG A 232 -22.82 -3.07 27.91
N ARG A 233 -21.92 -2.16 28.25
CA ARG A 233 -21.51 -1.81 29.62
C ARG A 233 -22.16 -0.52 30.13
N GLY A 234 -23.07 0.09 29.38
CA GLY A 234 -23.76 1.32 29.76
C GLY A 234 -22.92 2.59 29.61
N ALA A 235 -21.87 2.57 28.79
CA ALA A 235 -21.12 3.78 28.44
C ALA A 235 -21.99 4.70 27.56
N ILE A 236 -21.97 6.00 27.84
CA ILE A 236 -22.60 7.03 27.02
C ILE A 236 -21.58 7.49 25.99
N TYR A 237 -21.86 7.28 24.70
CA TYR A 237 -21.09 7.84 23.61
C TYR A 237 -21.75 9.10 23.08
N VAL A 238 -21.03 10.21 23.08
CA VAL A 238 -21.42 11.41 22.33
C VAL A 238 -20.98 11.17 20.90
N ARG A 239 -21.90 10.71 20.05
CA ARG A 239 -21.68 10.74 18.60
C ARG A 239 -21.75 12.20 18.18
N ILE A 240 -20.60 12.79 17.86
CA ILE A 240 -20.55 14.04 17.12
C ILE A 240 -20.92 13.65 15.69
N GLU A 241 -22.15 13.94 15.28
CA GLU A 241 -22.54 13.80 13.89
C GLU A 241 -21.75 14.83 13.08
N ASP A 242 -21.16 14.39 11.96
CA ASP A 242 -20.63 15.33 10.97
C ASP A 242 -21.75 16.32 10.60
N PRO A 243 -21.45 17.62 10.46
CA PRO A 243 -22.46 18.59 10.04
C PRO A 243 -23.14 18.09 8.76
N PRO A 244 -24.47 18.08 8.68
CA PRO A 244 -25.24 17.38 7.65
C PRO A 244 -25.09 17.91 6.20
N ASP A 245 -24.15 18.84 5.94
CA ASP A 245 -24.10 19.62 4.70
C ASP A 245 -22.76 19.55 3.94
N LEU A 246 -21.85 18.62 4.23
CA LEU A 246 -20.76 18.35 3.29
C LEU A 246 -21.23 17.35 2.24
N THR A 247 -21.93 17.83 1.22
CA THR A 247 -22.17 17.01 0.03
C THR A 247 -20.84 16.84 -0.74
N PRO A 248 -20.54 15.67 -1.32
CA PRO A 248 -19.35 15.47 -2.14
C PRO A 248 -19.22 16.47 -3.31
N SER A 249 -20.32 17.10 -3.72
CA SER A 249 -20.34 18.20 -4.69
C SER A 249 -19.68 19.50 -4.21
N ASP A 250 -19.56 19.72 -2.90
CA ASP A 250 -18.93 20.91 -2.30
C ASP A 250 -17.42 20.76 -2.15
N LEU A 251 -16.94 19.51 -2.17
CA LEU A 251 -15.55 19.18 -2.46
C LEU A 251 -15.35 19.39 -3.96
N VAL A 252 -15.10 20.64 -4.35
CA VAL A 252 -14.49 20.95 -5.65
C VAL A 252 -13.20 20.16 -5.72
N VAL A 253 -13.24 18.93 -6.24
CA VAL A 253 -12.07 18.19 -6.66
C VAL A 253 -11.46 19.09 -7.73
N PRO A 254 -10.35 19.78 -7.44
CA PRO A 254 -9.74 20.62 -8.44
C PRO A 254 -9.48 19.70 -9.62
N LYS A 255 -9.86 20.12 -10.84
CA LYS A 255 -9.42 19.40 -12.05
C LYS A 255 -7.93 19.14 -11.89
N LEU A 256 -7.58 17.87 -11.64
CA LEU A 256 -6.20 17.47 -11.42
C LEU A 256 -5.45 17.96 -12.67
N PRO A 257 -4.41 18.81 -12.53
CA PRO A 257 -3.67 19.29 -13.70
C PRO A 257 -3.26 18.10 -14.57
N ALA A 258 -3.23 18.27 -15.90
CA ALA A 258 -2.89 17.19 -16.84
C ALA A 258 -1.54 16.50 -16.55
N VAL A 259 -0.66 17.15 -15.78
CA VAL A 259 0.59 16.57 -15.25
C VAL A 259 0.35 15.41 -14.27
N LEU A 260 -0.77 15.38 -13.53
CA LEU A 260 -1.19 14.26 -12.66
C LEU A 260 -1.87 13.11 -13.43
N LEU A 261 -2.29 13.37 -14.68
CA LEU A 261 -2.81 12.35 -15.60
C LEU A 261 -1.69 11.63 -16.38
N LYS A 262 -0.46 12.13 -16.32
CA LYS A 262 0.69 11.22 -16.46
C LYS A 262 0.74 10.41 -15.18
N THR A 263 -0.09 9.37 -15.10
CA THR A 263 0.31 8.17 -14.37
C THR A 263 1.75 7.93 -14.76
N PRO A 264 2.67 7.75 -13.82
CA PRO A 264 3.97 7.28 -14.23
C PRO A 264 3.69 5.99 -15.01
N ASP A 265 4.13 5.94 -16.27
CA ASP A 265 4.45 4.67 -16.92
C ASP A 265 5.62 3.97 -16.17
N GLU A 266 5.70 4.13 -14.84
CA GLU A 266 6.29 3.21 -13.86
C GLU A 266 5.40 1.96 -13.80
N ARG A 267 5.25 1.33 -14.96
CA ARG A 267 5.21 -0.12 -14.98
C ARG A 267 6.53 -0.61 -14.39
N TRP A 268 6.77 -1.90 -14.40
CA TRP A 268 8.08 -2.43 -14.09
C TRP A 268 8.96 -2.51 -15.36
N PRO A 269 9.27 -1.46 -16.18
CA PRO A 269 10.31 -1.63 -17.15
C PRO A 269 11.64 -1.56 -16.39
N LEU A 270 12.28 -2.71 -16.23
CA LEU A 270 13.68 -2.80 -15.83
C LEU A 270 13.95 -2.16 -14.46
N MET A 271 13.35 -2.65 -13.36
CA MET A 271 14.15 -2.67 -12.15
C MET A 271 15.35 -3.56 -12.47
N ASP A 272 16.50 -2.94 -12.64
CA ASP A 272 17.74 -3.65 -12.44
C ASP A 272 17.83 -3.89 -10.92
N ILE A 273 17.15 -4.94 -10.45
CA ILE A 273 17.21 -5.42 -9.06
C ILE A 273 18.66 -5.76 -8.70
N ASP A 274 19.50 -5.97 -9.71
CA ASP A 274 20.93 -6.20 -9.58
C ASP A 274 21.74 -4.87 -9.58
N SER A 275 21.15 -3.72 -9.97
CA SER A 275 21.77 -2.40 -9.80
C SER A 275 21.71 -1.98 -8.34
N ALA A 276 22.84 -2.13 -7.66
CA ALA A 276 22.99 -1.65 -6.31
C ALA A 276 22.62 -0.14 -6.24
N PRO A 277 21.75 0.28 -5.31
CA PRO A 277 21.52 1.69 -5.07
C PRO A 277 22.83 2.39 -4.72
N PRO A 278 23.00 3.68 -5.07
CA PRO A 278 24.15 4.43 -4.60
C PRO A 278 24.15 4.42 -3.07
N VAL A 279 25.35 4.21 -2.52
CA VAL A 279 25.56 4.17 -1.07
C VAL A 279 25.86 5.59 -0.60
N LEU A 280 25.09 6.08 0.39
CA LEU A 280 25.34 7.36 1.05
C LEU A 280 25.48 7.15 2.55
N SER A 281 26.39 7.89 3.17
CA SER A 281 26.53 7.96 4.62
C SER A 281 25.39 8.78 5.25
N PRO A 282 25.04 8.54 6.53
CA PRO A 282 24.08 9.39 7.25
C PRO A 282 24.49 10.87 7.27
N SER A 283 25.79 11.16 7.26
CA SER A 283 26.30 12.53 7.22
C SER A 283 25.96 13.25 5.91
N GLU A 284 26.09 12.57 4.78
CA GLU A 284 25.73 13.10 3.46
C GLU A 284 24.24 13.35 3.36
N LEU A 285 23.42 12.43 3.89
CA LEU A 285 21.96 12.60 3.95
C LEU A 285 21.59 13.86 4.75
N ARG A 286 22.18 14.05 5.94
CA ARG A 286 21.90 15.20 6.81
C ARG A 286 22.19 16.55 6.14
N THR A 287 23.23 16.64 5.30
CA THR A 287 23.57 17.91 4.64
C THR A 287 22.56 18.34 3.56
N GLY A 288 21.78 17.41 3.00
CA GLY A 288 20.93 17.71 1.85
C GLY A 288 21.72 18.21 0.63
N GLY A 289 23.01 17.87 0.54
CA GLY A 289 23.95 18.42 -0.42
C GLY A 289 23.66 18.03 -1.87
N LYS A 290 24.50 18.56 -2.78
CA LYS A 290 24.45 18.26 -4.21
C LYS A 290 24.38 16.75 -4.53
N PRO A 291 25.15 15.86 -3.86
CA PRO A 291 25.09 14.41 -4.14
C PRO A 291 23.70 13.82 -3.92
N LEU A 292 23.06 14.08 -2.78
CA LEU A 292 21.71 13.57 -2.49
C LEU A 292 20.71 14.08 -3.52
N ARG A 293 20.78 15.36 -3.88
CA ARG A 293 19.88 15.95 -4.88
C ARG A 293 20.03 15.31 -6.26
N GLU A 294 21.26 15.03 -6.68
CA GLU A 294 21.53 14.34 -7.95
C GLU A 294 20.94 12.94 -7.94
N VAL A 295 21.11 12.19 -6.83
CA VAL A 295 20.52 10.86 -6.66
C VAL A 295 18.99 10.92 -6.69
N VAL A 296 18.36 11.85 -5.96
CA VAL A 296 16.90 12.06 -5.97
C VAL A 296 16.38 12.31 -7.38
N ASN A 297 17.06 13.15 -8.16
CA ASN A 297 16.64 13.45 -9.54
C ASN A 297 16.85 12.26 -10.47
N MET A 298 17.98 11.57 -10.35
CA MET A 298 18.31 10.41 -11.19
C MET A 298 17.39 9.22 -10.94
N ARG A 299 17.00 8.99 -9.68
CA ARG A 299 16.26 7.81 -9.25
C ARG A 299 14.77 8.07 -9.03
N ARG A 300 14.23 9.17 -9.54
CA ARG A 300 12.81 9.54 -9.35
C ARG A 300 11.83 8.46 -9.78
N SER A 301 12.16 7.74 -10.85
CA SER A 301 11.36 6.61 -11.38
C SER A 301 11.75 5.25 -10.78
N SER A 302 12.64 5.23 -9.78
CA SER A 302 13.09 4.00 -9.11
C SER A 302 12.35 3.80 -7.78
N ALA A 303 12.12 2.53 -7.45
CA ALA A 303 11.62 2.13 -6.12
C ALA A 303 12.62 2.49 -5.00
N ASP A 304 13.90 2.68 -5.37
CA ASP A 304 15.01 2.83 -4.45
C ASP A 304 15.68 4.17 -4.62
N LEU A 305 15.81 4.91 -3.51
CA LEU A 305 16.59 6.14 -3.48
C LEU A 305 18.08 5.82 -3.29
N VAL A 306 18.45 5.23 -2.15
CA VAL A 306 19.84 4.95 -1.75
C VAL A 306 19.89 3.74 -0.83
N THR A 307 21.07 3.16 -0.70
CA THR A 307 21.45 2.28 0.42
C THR A 307 22.24 3.13 1.41
N VAL A 308 21.93 3.01 2.70
CA VAL A 308 22.59 3.80 3.73
C VAL A 308 23.72 2.98 4.35
N GLU A 309 24.90 3.58 4.41
CA GLU A 309 26.05 2.95 5.06
C GLU A 309 25.80 2.77 6.57
N PRO A 310 26.15 1.61 7.17
CA PRO A 310 25.95 1.34 8.58
C PRO A 310 26.98 2.10 9.43
N ASP A 311 26.79 3.42 9.56
CA ASP A 311 27.52 4.27 10.51
C ASP A 311 26.73 4.46 11.82
N PHE A 312 25.52 3.90 11.90
CA PHE A 312 24.79 3.77 13.16
C PHE A 312 25.44 2.64 13.96
N THR A 313 26.02 2.97 15.11
CA THR A 313 26.83 2.05 15.95
C THR A 313 26.06 0.87 16.57
N ARG A 314 24.86 0.53 16.08
CA ARG A 314 23.94 -0.51 16.57
C ARG A 314 23.21 -1.18 15.40
N HIS A 315 22.50 -2.28 15.67
CA HIS A 315 21.62 -3.03 14.74
C HIS A 315 20.44 -2.20 14.14
N GLU A 316 20.56 -0.88 14.08
CA GLU A 316 19.52 0.10 13.78
C GLU A 316 19.51 0.52 12.29
N GLY A 317 20.52 0.10 11.51
CA GLY A 317 20.60 0.41 10.07
C GLY A 317 19.38 -0.05 9.27
N ASP A 318 18.83 -1.23 9.60
CA ASP A 318 17.66 -1.78 8.91
C ASP A 318 16.39 -0.97 9.17
N SER A 319 16.20 -0.48 10.40
CA SER A 319 15.09 0.41 10.76
C SER A 319 15.19 1.76 10.04
N PHE A 320 16.38 2.37 10.05
CA PHE A 320 16.59 3.63 9.32
C PHE A 320 16.32 3.50 7.83
N GLN A 321 16.86 2.44 7.19
CA GLN A 321 16.65 2.18 5.77
C GLN A 321 15.18 1.93 5.45
N ALA A 322 14.45 1.17 6.29
CA ALA A 322 13.02 0.93 6.12
C ALA A 322 12.21 2.24 6.17
N LEU A 323 12.49 3.11 7.14
CA LEU A 323 11.82 4.41 7.25
C LEU A 323 12.21 5.38 6.13
N LEU A 324 13.47 5.38 5.69
CA LEU A 324 13.90 6.16 4.54
C LEU A 324 13.18 5.71 3.26
N ASN A 325 13.08 4.39 3.05
CA ASN A 325 12.34 3.81 1.94
C ASN A 325 10.86 4.19 2.01
N ARG A 326 10.27 4.20 3.21
CA ARG A 326 8.90 4.65 3.45
C ARG A 326 8.70 6.12 3.06
N LEU A 327 9.59 7.02 3.51
CA LEU A 327 9.57 8.44 3.15
C LEU A 327 9.70 8.64 1.64
N TRP A 328 10.71 8.03 1.02
CA TRP A 328 10.96 8.11 -0.41
C TRP A 328 9.75 7.69 -1.22
N THR A 329 9.23 6.51 -0.91
CA THR A 329 8.13 5.89 -1.65
C THR A 329 6.83 6.66 -1.48
N GLY A 330 6.58 7.23 -0.30
CA GLY A 330 5.41 8.08 -0.07
C GLY A 330 5.49 9.43 -0.76
N MET A 331 6.67 10.07 -0.81
CA MET A 331 6.81 11.41 -1.41
C MET A 331 6.98 11.39 -2.94
N ARG A 332 7.79 10.48 -3.49
CA ARG A 332 8.16 10.48 -4.92
C ARG A 332 6.98 10.49 -5.92
N PRO A 333 5.79 9.89 -5.65
CA PRO A 333 4.67 9.87 -6.60
C PRO A 333 3.99 11.24 -6.71
N HIS A 334 4.21 12.12 -5.73
CA HIS A 334 3.64 13.45 -5.68
C HIS A 334 4.52 14.47 -6.42
N PRO A 335 3.95 15.63 -6.82
CA PRO A 335 4.67 16.62 -7.63
C PRO A 335 5.67 17.46 -6.81
N TYR A 336 6.37 16.85 -5.85
CA TYR A 336 7.50 17.47 -5.17
C TYR A 336 8.65 17.73 -6.15
N THR A 337 9.36 18.82 -5.97
CA THR A 337 10.64 19.04 -6.64
C THR A 337 11.73 18.15 -6.03
N GLY A 338 12.79 17.86 -6.79
CA GLY A 338 13.95 17.14 -6.24
C GLY A 338 14.55 17.84 -5.01
N ASN A 339 14.49 19.19 -4.97
CA ASN A 339 14.89 19.98 -3.81
C ASN A 339 14.02 19.68 -2.59
N GLN A 340 12.69 19.64 -2.73
CA GLN A 340 11.77 19.34 -1.63
C GLN A 340 12.00 17.95 -1.04
N ILE A 341 12.16 16.92 -1.89
CA ILE A 341 12.45 15.56 -1.41
C ILE A 341 13.83 15.49 -0.73
N THR A 342 14.84 16.19 -1.29
CA THR A 342 16.17 16.28 -0.68
C THR A 342 16.12 16.89 0.72
N ARG A 343 15.35 17.98 0.90
CA ARG A 343 15.14 18.59 2.23
C ARG A 343 14.42 17.65 3.17
N ALA A 344 13.38 16.95 2.72
CA ALA A 344 12.66 15.99 3.53
C ALA A 344 13.55 14.85 4.04
N VAL A 345 14.36 14.26 3.15
CA VAL A 345 15.33 13.21 3.51
C VAL A 345 16.37 13.72 4.49
N SER A 346 16.91 14.92 4.27
CA SER A 346 17.87 15.57 5.17
C SER A 346 17.26 15.82 6.55
N LYS A 347 16.05 16.36 6.61
CA LYS A 347 15.31 16.60 7.86
C LYS A 347 15.04 15.29 8.60
N PHE A 348 14.57 14.25 7.90
CA PHE A 348 14.40 12.93 8.48
C PHE A 348 15.72 12.39 9.06
N ALA A 349 16.83 12.46 8.31
CA ALA A 349 18.13 12.01 8.76
C ALA A 349 18.68 12.79 9.98
N CYS A 350 18.28 14.06 10.12
CA CYS A 350 18.59 14.89 11.29
C CYS A 350 17.70 14.56 12.50
N LEU A 351 16.41 14.28 12.29
CA LEU A 351 15.46 13.96 13.35
C LEU A 351 15.70 12.56 13.92
N TYR A 352 16.00 11.56 13.08
CA TYR A 352 16.07 10.16 13.48
C TYR A 352 16.94 9.88 14.72
N PRO A 353 18.19 10.38 14.82
CA PRO A 353 19.02 10.15 16.00
C PRO A 353 18.48 10.79 17.27
N ALA A 354 17.66 11.85 17.17
CA ALA A 354 17.03 12.46 18.32
C ALA A 354 15.94 11.52 18.85
N PHE A 355 15.07 10.99 17.99
CA PHE A 355 13.99 10.07 18.38
C PHE A 355 14.49 8.76 18.97
N GLN A 356 15.65 8.24 18.53
CA GLN A 356 16.26 7.04 19.12
C GLN A 356 16.72 7.24 20.58
N LYS A 357 16.89 8.48 21.04
CA LYS A 357 17.28 8.78 22.42
C LYS A 357 16.09 8.85 23.38
N PHE A 358 14.86 8.91 22.86
CA PHE A 358 13.65 9.04 23.67
C PHE A 358 12.87 7.73 23.69
N ASP A 359 12.49 7.31 24.90
CA ASP A 359 11.63 6.14 25.11
C ASP A 359 10.17 6.54 24.92
N LEU A 360 9.73 6.60 23.65
CA LEU A 360 8.36 6.99 23.28
C LEU A 360 7.29 6.05 23.87
N GLY A 361 7.67 4.82 24.26
CA GLY A 361 6.76 3.83 24.83
C GLY A 361 6.20 4.20 26.21
N LYS A 362 6.78 5.20 26.89
CA LYS A 362 6.32 5.67 28.21
C LYS A 362 5.41 6.89 28.15
N GLY A 363 5.04 7.38 26.97
CA GLY A 363 4.09 8.48 26.80
C GLY A 363 4.61 9.85 27.25
N PHE A 364 5.89 9.97 27.58
CA PHE A 364 6.57 11.23 27.89
C PHE A 364 7.49 11.61 26.74
N GLY A 365 7.55 12.89 26.37
CA GLY A 365 8.67 13.41 25.60
C GLY A 365 8.36 13.89 24.18
N LEU A 366 7.19 13.69 23.59
CA LEU A 366 6.96 14.17 22.22
C LEU A 366 6.87 15.71 22.17
N ASP A 367 6.17 16.32 23.12
CA ASP A 367 6.11 17.77 23.26
C ASP A 367 7.49 18.34 23.60
N GLU A 368 8.18 17.77 24.60
CA GLU A 368 9.51 18.25 25.01
C GLU A 368 10.56 18.06 23.92
N LEU A 369 10.49 16.95 23.17
CA LEU A 369 11.35 16.70 22.02
C LEU A 369 11.04 17.68 20.90
N ALA A 370 9.75 17.92 20.60
CA ALA A 370 9.34 18.88 19.60
C ALA A 370 9.84 20.28 19.96
N ASP A 371 9.64 20.75 21.20
CA ASP A 371 10.12 22.04 21.68
C ASP A 371 11.66 22.16 21.59
N SER A 372 12.39 21.04 21.64
CA SER A 372 13.86 21.03 21.50
C SER A 372 14.35 21.01 20.04
N LEU A 373 13.52 20.55 19.09
CA LEU A 373 13.90 20.31 17.69
C LEU A 373 13.23 21.26 16.69
N VAL A 374 12.09 21.82 17.06
CA VAL A 374 11.22 22.64 16.22
C VAL A 374 11.01 23.97 16.93
N ASP A 375 11.37 25.05 16.25
CA ASP A 375 11.24 26.40 16.79
C ASP A 375 9.77 26.77 16.98
N ASP A 376 9.39 27.12 18.22
CA ASP A 376 8.01 27.38 18.63
C ASP A 376 7.03 26.30 18.15
N ALA A 377 7.29 25.06 18.57
CA ALA A 377 6.61 23.87 18.08
C ALA A 377 5.10 23.87 18.38
N ILE A 378 4.30 23.45 17.40
CA ILE A 378 2.86 23.24 17.50
C ILE A 378 2.52 21.84 17.02
N GLU A 379 1.76 21.07 17.80
CA GLU A 379 1.13 19.85 17.32
C GLU A 379 -0.09 20.20 16.46
N ILE A 380 -0.08 19.73 15.21
CA ILE A 380 -1.24 19.79 14.31
C ILE A 380 -1.84 18.40 14.13
N GLU A 381 -3.16 18.34 13.99
CA GLU A 381 -3.91 17.17 13.55
C GLU A 381 -4.43 17.37 12.14
N MET A 382 -4.35 16.30 11.35
CA MET A 382 -4.83 16.26 9.98
C MET A 382 -5.82 15.11 9.85
N ALA A 383 -7.06 15.44 9.50
CA ALA A 383 -8.05 14.43 9.12
C ALA A 383 -7.70 13.93 7.72
N ILE A 384 -7.60 12.61 7.54
CA ILE A 384 -7.23 11.99 6.27
C ILE A 384 -8.50 11.78 5.42
N ILE A 385 -8.40 12.04 4.11
CA ILE A 385 -9.51 11.73 3.18
C ILE A 385 -9.76 10.22 3.23
N GLY A 386 -11.02 9.83 3.47
CA GLY A 386 -11.40 8.43 3.66
C GLY A 386 -11.39 7.96 5.12
N GLY A 387 -11.04 8.85 6.07
CA GLY A 387 -11.22 8.62 7.49
C GLY A 387 -9.91 8.55 8.28
N GLY A 388 -10.05 8.63 9.61
CA GLY A 388 -8.93 8.69 10.54
C GLY A 388 -8.20 10.02 10.55
N SER A 389 -7.22 10.14 11.45
CA SER A 389 -6.37 11.31 11.56
C SER A 389 -4.93 10.92 11.85
N THR A 390 -4.04 11.88 11.62
CA THR A 390 -2.61 11.77 11.90
C THR A 390 -2.09 13.12 12.40
N ARG A 391 -0.96 13.10 13.10
CA ARG A 391 -0.42 14.28 13.78
C ARG A 391 1.05 14.49 13.46
N ALA A 392 1.45 15.76 13.45
CA ALA A 392 2.84 16.17 13.30
C ALA A 392 3.12 17.43 14.13
N TYR A 393 4.38 17.66 14.47
CA TYR A 393 4.80 18.94 15.01
C TYR A 393 5.38 19.82 13.91
N VAL A 394 4.99 21.08 13.92
CA VAL A 394 5.45 22.10 12.98
C VAL A 394 5.79 23.38 13.74
N ALA A 395 6.70 24.17 13.19
CA ALA A 395 7.03 25.50 13.71
C ALA A 395 5.84 26.44 13.47
N SER A 396 5.40 27.16 14.51
CA SER A 396 4.27 28.09 14.46
C SER A 396 4.43 29.10 13.31
N GLY A 397 5.62 29.67 13.15
CA GLY A 397 5.92 30.65 12.12
C GLY A 397 5.84 30.07 10.71
N SER A 398 6.21 28.80 10.53
CA SER A 398 6.08 28.12 9.24
C SER A 398 4.62 27.85 8.92
N LEU A 399 3.84 27.38 9.88
CA LEU A 399 2.39 27.16 9.72
C LEU A 399 1.66 28.49 9.40
N TRP A 400 1.97 29.56 10.12
CA TRP A 400 1.44 30.90 9.85
C TRP A 400 1.71 31.36 8.41
N GLN A 401 2.93 31.13 7.90
CA GLN A 401 3.29 31.48 6.53
C GLN A 401 2.50 30.71 5.48
N THR A 402 1.98 29.53 5.83
CA THR A 402 1.11 28.76 4.92
C THR A 402 -0.30 29.34 4.79
N LEU A 403 -0.75 30.23 5.67
CA LEU A 403 -2.06 30.86 5.52
C LEU A 403 -2.04 31.90 4.39
N THR A 404 -3.09 31.88 3.57
CA THR A 404 -3.40 32.96 2.61
C THR A 404 -3.77 34.24 3.35
N GLU A 405 -3.75 35.39 2.67
CA GLU A 405 -4.24 36.66 3.23
C GLU A 405 -5.69 36.53 3.74
N ALA A 406 -6.59 35.97 2.92
CA ALA A 406 -7.97 35.71 3.32
C ALA A 406 -8.08 34.76 4.54
N GLY A 407 -7.19 33.77 4.64
CA GLY A 407 -7.11 32.90 5.80
C GLY A 407 -6.69 33.64 7.06
N ARG A 408 -5.69 34.52 6.97
CA ARG A 408 -5.22 35.35 8.08
C ARG A 408 -6.29 36.34 8.54
N ASP A 409 -6.98 36.98 7.59
CA ASP A 409 -8.09 37.89 7.86
C ASP A 409 -9.26 37.17 8.54
N LEU A 410 -9.61 35.96 8.08
CA LEU A 410 -10.66 35.15 8.69
C LEU A 410 -10.34 34.78 10.14
N LEU A 411 -9.07 34.49 10.43
CA LEU A 411 -8.61 34.21 11.79
C LEU A 411 -8.42 35.49 12.62
N GLY A 412 -8.57 36.69 12.03
CA GLY A 412 -8.50 37.97 12.73
C GLY A 412 -7.09 38.46 13.03
N PHE A 413 -6.08 38.00 12.28
CA PHE A 413 -4.68 38.33 12.51
C PHE A 413 -4.02 38.95 11.28
N SER A 414 -3.43 40.13 11.43
CA SER A 414 -2.64 40.79 10.38
C SER A 414 -1.14 40.46 10.44
N GLN A 415 -0.68 39.92 11.57
CA GLN A 415 0.72 39.52 11.83
C GLN A 415 0.74 38.16 12.53
N ASN A 416 1.91 37.52 12.58
CA ASN A 416 2.08 36.24 13.27
C ASN A 416 1.65 36.40 14.74
N PRO A 417 0.59 35.72 15.19
CA PRO A 417 0.03 35.93 16.52
C PRO A 417 0.79 35.14 17.60
N GLY A 418 1.81 34.35 17.22
CA GLY A 418 2.51 33.43 18.10
C GLY A 418 1.76 32.12 18.33
N ARG A 419 2.42 31.15 18.96
CA ARG A 419 1.91 29.78 19.15
C ARG A 419 0.52 29.71 19.80
N GLU A 420 0.33 30.34 20.96
CA GLU A 420 -0.92 30.21 21.73
C GLU A 420 -2.14 30.74 20.95
N ALA A 421 -2.02 31.93 20.37
CA ALA A 421 -3.12 32.53 19.62
C ALA A 421 -3.38 31.79 18.30
N LEU A 422 -2.35 31.31 17.61
CA LEU A 422 -2.52 30.47 16.42
C LEU A 422 -3.21 29.15 16.76
N MET A 423 -2.86 28.53 17.89
CA MET A 423 -3.49 27.30 18.38
C MET A 423 -4.99 27.45 18.67
N VAL A 424 -5.40 28.56 19.28
CA VAL A 424 -6.81 28.88 19.51
C VAL A 424 -7.55 29.10 18.19
N ALA A 425 -6.89 29.68 17.20
CA ALA A 425 -7.48 29.98 15.89
C ALA A 425 -7.67 28.73 15.02
N LEU A 426 -6.82 27.71 15.22
CA LEU A 426 -6.85 26.43 14.50
C LEU A 426 -7.81 25.40 15.11
N ASP A 427 -8.65 25.82 16.06
CA ASP A 427 -9.68 24.98 16.67
C ASP A 427 -10.65 24.46 15.58
N PRO A 428 -11.16 23.20 15.68
CA PRO A 428 -11.83 22.48 14.59
C PRO A 428 -13.04 23.20 13.97
N TYR A 429 -13.68 24.08 14.74
CA TYR A 429 -14.86 24.85 14.30
C TYR A 429 -14.52 26.07 13.43
N SER A 430 -13.25 26.47 13.36
CA SER A 430 -12.80 27.72 12.74
C SER A 430 -11.75 27.50 11.64
N GLY A 431 -10.86 26.51 11.81
CA GLY A 431 -9.61 26.40 11.03
C GLY A 431 -9.53 25.26 10.01
N GLY A 432 -10.54 24.40 9.89
CA GLY A 432 -10.38 23.10 9.22
C GLY A 432 -10.31 23.13 7.69
N SER A 433 -10.62 24.23 7.01
CA SER A 433 -10.64 24.21 5.54
C SER A 433 -9.25 24.41 4.94
N LEU A 434 -8.82 23.47 4.09
CA LEU A 434 -7.61 23.64 3.27
C LEU A 434 -7.64 24.88 2.37
N ARG A 435 -8.80 25.51 2.16
CA ARG A 435 -8.96 26.75 1.39
C ARG A 435 -8.28 27.96 2.04
N LEU A 436 -8.01 27.90 3.35
CA LEU A 436 -7.34 28.98 4.08
C LEU A 436 -5.83 29.03 3.80
N TYR A 437 -5.27 27.98 3.21
CA TYR A 437 -3.84 27.79 3.05
C TYR A 437 -3.37 28.04 1.61
N ASP A 438 -2.24 28.72 1.45
CA ASP A 438 -1.51 28.80 0.21
C ASP A 438 -0.97 27.42 -0.14
N LYS A 439 -1.34 26.93 -1.32
CA LYS A 439 -1.02 25.56 -1.74
C LYS A 439 0.47 25.30 -1.83
N ARG A 440 1.28 26.27 -2.25
CA ARG A 440 2.73 26.07 -2.42
C ARG A 440 3.42 26.05 -1.07
N ALA A 441 3.12 27.01 -0.21
CA ALA A 441 3.65 27.08 1.14
C ALA A 441 3.24 25.84 1.95
N LEU A 442 2.02 25.34 1.78
CA LEU A 442 1.58 24.10 2.43
C LEU A 442 2.35 22.87 1.94
N VAL A 443 2.66 22.79 0.63
CA VAL A 443 3.53 21.72 0.10
C VAL A 443 4.93 21.77 0.70
N ASP A 444 5.50 22.97 0.87
CA ASP A 444 6.81 23.13 1.51
C ASP A 444 6.76 22.76 3.00
N LEU A 445 5.70 23.12 3.73
CA LEU A 445 5.49 22.68 5.11
C LEU A 445 5.43 21.15 5.20
N PHE A 446 4.77 20.50 4.24
CA PHE A 446 4.70 19.06 4.15
C PHE A 446 6.08 18.41 3.97
N SER A 447 6.87 18.88 2.99
CA SER A 447 8.19 18.32 2.74
C SER A 447 9.17 18.59 3.87
N ASP A 448 9.09 19.76 4.49
CA ASP A 448 10.13 20.23 5.39
C ASP A 448 9.91 19.79 6.85
N GLN A 449 8.66 19.57 7.25
CA GLN A 449 8.31 19.34 8.65
C GLN A 449 7.33 18.17 8.84
N ILE A 450 6.20 18.15 8.13
CA ILE A 450 5.14 17.16 8.41
C ILE A 450 5.59 15.74 8.04
N VAL A 451 6.01 15.51 6.80
CA VAL A 451 6.37 14.16 6.34
C VAL A 451 7.58 13.60 7.11
N PRO A 452 8.71 14.33 7.25
CA PRO A 452 9.84 13.84 8.04
C PRO A 452 9.46 13.48 9.48
N TRP A 453 8.61 14.30 10.12
CA TRP A 453 8.12 14.06 11.48
C TRP A 453 7.25 12.81 11.57
N GLN A 454 6.27 12.66 10.69
CA GLN A 454 5.38 11.50 10.70
C GLN A 454 6.13 10.17 10.51
N ILE A 455 7.16 10.19 9.66
CA ILE A 455 7.97 9.00 9.38
C ILE A 455 8.84 8.63 10.56
N VAL A 456 9.52 9.60 11.18
CA VAL A 456 10.41 9.30 12.33
C VAL A 456 9.64 8.86 13.58
N VAL A 457 8.42 9.33 13.78
CA VAL A 457 7.51 8.87 14.85
C VAL A 457 6.80 7.57 14.49
N GLU A 458 7.06 7.02 13.30
CA GLU A 458 6.44 5.79 12.80
C GLU A 458 4.91 5.83 12.85
N ARG A 459 4.31 7.00 12.58
CA ARG A 459 2.85 7.14 12.56
C ARG A 459 2.27 6.08 11.64
N SER A 460 1.27 5.33 12.10
CA SER A 460 0.72 4.24 11.26
C SER A 460 0.07 4.78 9.97
N VAL A 461 -0.45 6.01 10.01
CA VAL A 461 -0.95 6.73 8.84
C VAL A 461 -0.12 8.01 8.67
N ALA A 462 0.45 8.22 7.48
CA ALA A 462 1.24 9.41 7.15
C ALA A 462 0.59 10.14 5.97
N ALA A 463 0.55 11.47 6.05
CA ALA A 463 0.04 12.32 4.99
C ALA A 463 1.22 12.80 4.14
N TYR A 464 1.45 12.14 3.00
CA TYR A 464 2.56 12.51 2.11
C TYR A 464 2.28 13.70 1.20
N TRP A 465 1.04 14.19 1.15
CA TRP A 465 0.67 15.29 0.26
C TRP A 465 -0.53 16.07 0.81
N PRO A 466 -0.61 17.41 0.64
CA PRO A 466 -1.71 18.19 1.17
C PRO A 466 -3.12 17.76 0.72
N THR A 467 -3.27 17.16 -0.46
CA THR A 467 -4.58 16.68 -0.89
C THR A 467 -4.96 15.33 -0.29
N HIS A 468 -4.13 14.72 0.54
CA HIS A 468 -4.50 13.50 1.29
C HIS A 468 -5.30 13.80 2.55
N ILE A 469 -5.39 15.08 2.93
CA ILE A 469 -6.06 15.50 4.16
C ILE A 469 -7.33 16.27 3.80
N ALA A 470 -8.39 16.07 4.57
CA ALA A 470 -9.65 16.80 4.47
C ALA A 470 -9.56 18.12 5.25
N THR A 471 -8.94 18.07 6.43
CA THR A 471 -8.78 19.21 7.32
C THR A 471 -7.39 19.25 7.94
N LEU A 472 -6.97 20.45 8.34
CA LEU A 472 -5.75 20.69 9.11
C LEU A 472 -6.10 21.64 10.25
N GLY A 473 -5.82 21.24 11.48
CA GLY A 473 -6.13 22.04 12.66
C GLY A 473 -5.50 21.46 13.92
N ARG A 474 -6.16 21.68 15.05
CA ARG A 474 -5.76 21.12 16.34
C ARG A 474 -6.27 19.68 16.54
N PRO A 475 -5.53 18.83 17.28
CA PRO A 475 -6.02 17.56 17.82
C PRO A 475 -7.29 17.60 18.64
#